data_AF-A0A6P3X890-F1
#
_entry.id   AF-A0A6P3X890-F1
#
_cell.length_a   1.000
_cell.length_b   1.000
_cell.length_c   1.000
_cell.angle_alpha   90.00
_cell.angle_beta   90.00
_cell.angle_gamma   90.00
#
_symmetry.space_group_name_H-M   'P 1'
#
loop_
_entity.id
_entity.type
_entity.pdbx_description
1 polymer ?
#
loop_
_entity_poly.entity_id
_entity_poly.type
_entity_poly.pdbx_seq_one_letter_code
_entity_poly.pdbx_strand_id
1 'polypeptide(L)'
;MATYHKYECKILALLIGSGMSVLSMLAFRMVTQEGLYKCLRIHEELRKKSGCAGEKAATPSATTPDIHDAKSPSRSARRRIRRRKLREGRRSEGITATTTKREKVEEEEEEGEDEKETKEHDEEKVGTMKSRGNGSAGDESVDAGPYNLVTHQDRRTSKDFLERSLMAAFLLKCLQRVGFFARPTPDDEVPDADEITVAALLLRNLQLLQFNAHEFFETRLSAQHRFRGSRPVYLGVAIYPTVARFNHDCYPAVTRYFVGRHIVIRATRGLQPGDVIAENYGPIFTKRTLAERQRTLAARYWFRCTCKACQEDWPRFENLTNDSARLRCPTPGCGRLHSRTQQQPSKLIKCPGCQKKICLEDRLAYLRECEELYGRGLGSMEDERVGDAIGTLRDALKRFHQVACPPHRDTHLAEIALSSCMADSGNTWRPATVL
;
A
#
# COMPACT_ATOMS: atom_id res chain seq x y z
N MET A 1 14.31 11.00 -27.22
CA MET A 1 14.08 9.93 -26.23
C MET A 1 13.62 8.69 -26.98
N ALA A 2 14.36 7.58 -26.91
CA ALA A 2 13.87 6.33 -27.48
C ALA A 2 12.75 5.81 -26.56
N THR A 3 11.51 5.85 -27.05
CA THR A 3 10.35 5.41 -26.27
C THR A 3 10.32 3.88 -26.23
N TYR A 4 9.90 3.28 -25.11
CA TYR A 4 9.73 1.83 -24.96
C TYR A 4 8.74 1.25 -26.00
N HIS A 5 7.86 2.10 -26.56
CA HIS A 5 6.91 1.77 -27.63
C HIS A 5 7.55 1.09 -28.84
N LYS A 6 8.79 1.45 -29.23
CA LYS A 6 9.48 0.82 -30.37
C LYS A 6 9.73 -0.68 -30.18
N TYR A 7 9.70 -1.14 -28.93
CA TYR A 7 9.81 -2.55 -28.56
C TYR A 7 8.43 -3.13 -28.23
N GLU A 8 7.71 -2.49 -27.31
CA GLU A 8 6.49 -3.04 -26.71
C GLU A 8 5.30 -3.10 -27.66
N CYS A 9 5.10 -2.10 -28.52
CA CYS A 9 3.93 -2.07 -29.41
C CYS A 9 3.92 -3.23 -30.41
N LYS A 10 5.09 -3.76 -30.78
CA LYS A 10 5.22 -4.90 -31.71
C LYS A 10 4.63 -6.20 -31.15
N ILE A 11 4.51 -6.31 -29.83
CA ILE A 11 4.06 -7.51 -29.13
C ILE A 11 2.95 -7.22 -28.12
N LEU A 12 2.31 -6.05 -28.18
CA LEU A 12 1.32 -5.64 -27.18
C LEU A 12 0.15 -6.63 -27.08
N ALA A 13 -0.34 -7.11 -28.24
CA ALA A 13 -1.38 -8.13 -28.30
C ALA A 13 -0.95 -9.45 -27.64
N LEU A 14 0.32 -9.86 -27.78
CA LEU A 14 0.87 -11.02 -27.09
C LEU A 14 0.94 -10.80 -25.58
N LEU A 15 1.45 -9.64 -25.14
CA LEU A 15 1.54 -9.31 -23.72
C LEU A 15 0.16 -9.38 -23.07
N ILE A 16 -0.85 -8.72 -23.65
CA ILE A 16 -2.23 -8.72 -23.14
C ILE A 16 -2.85 -10.12 -23.25
N GLY A 17 -2.78 -10.75 -24.43
CA GLY A 17 -3.42 -12.04 -24.71
C GLY A 17 -2.80 -13.24 -23.98
N SER A 18 -1.55 -13.13 -23.50
CA SER A 18 -0.89 -14.19 -22.73
C SER A 18 -1.49 -14.41 -21.34
N GLY A 19 -2.27 -13.46 -20.81
CA GLY A 19 -2.77 -13.49 -19.43
C GLY A 19 -1.67 -13.35 -18.37
N MET A 20 -0.46 -12.93 -18.75
CA MET A 20 0.62 -12.71 -17.79
C MET A 20 0.28 -11.61 -16.79
N SER A 21 0.88 -11.68 -15.60
CA SER A 21 0.64 -10.66 -14.59
C SER A 21 1.12 -9.28 -15.05
N VAL A 22 0.40 -8.23 -14.64
CA VAL A 22 0.82 -6.82 -14.84
C VAL A 22 2.24 -6.54 -14.30
N LEU A 23 2.69 -7.29 -13.29
CA LEU A 23 4.06 -7.20 -12.77
C LEU A 23 5.10 -7.74 -13.77
N SER A 24 4.75 -8.72 -14.59
CA SER A 24 5.61 -9.22 -15.66
C SER A 24 5.74 -8.19 -16.78
N MET A 25 4.63 -7.53 -17.13
CA MET A 25 4.65 -6.40 -18.07
C MET A 25 5.47 -5.22 -17.53
N LEU A 26 5.35 -4.90 -16.23
CA LEU A 26 6.15 -3.86 -15.60
C LEU A 26 7.64 -4.25 -15.55
N ALA A 27 7.98 -5.52 -15.29
CA ALA A 27 9.35 -6.01 -15.36
C ALA A 27 9.96 -5.85 -16.77
N PHE A 28 9.17 -6.14 -17.81
CA PHE A 28 9.54 -5.92 -19.21
C PHE A 28 9.76 -4.42 -19.47
N ARG A 29 8.82 -3.56 -19.03
CA ARG A 29 8.91 -2.11 -19.18
C ARG A 29 10.13 -1.51 -18.52
N MET A 30 10.51 -2.00 -17.34
CA MET A 30 11.74 -1.57 -16.66
C MET A 30 13.00 -1.82 -17.50
N VAL A 31 13.01 -2.81 -18.40
CA VAL A 31 14.14 -3.09 -19.30
C VAL A 31 14.02 -2.30 -20.60
N THR A 32 12.86 -2.31 -21.25
CA THR A 32 12.64 -1.63 -22.54
C THR A 32 12.73 -0.11 -22.45
N GLN A 33 12.37 0.48 -21.30
CA GLN A 33 12.46 1.91 -21.06
C GLN A 33 13.92 2.39 -20.89
N GLU A 34 14.79 1.55 -20.34
CA GLU A 34 16.21 1.86 -20.14
C GLU A 34 17.04 1.57 -21.40
N GLY A 35 16.73 0.48 -22.11
CA GLY A 35 17.51 0.01 -23.26
C GLY A 35 18.74 -0.80 -22.86
N LEU A 36 19.33 -1.50 -23.83
CA LEU A 36 20.40 -2.49 -23.61
C LEU A 36 21.60 -1.91 -22.85
N TYR A 37 22.18 -0.82 -23.35
CA TYR A 37 23.38 -0.21 -22.75
C TYR A 37 23.19 0.13 -21.26
N LYS A 38 22.06 0.74 -20.89
CA LYS A 38 21.75 1.08 -19.50
C LYS A 38 21.50 -0.16 -18.65
N CYS A 39 20.83 -1.17 -19.20
CA CYS A 39 20.66 -2.45 -18.51
C CYS A 39 22.01 -3.09 -18.14
N LEU A 40 22.96 -3.15 -19.08
CA LEU A 40 24.29 -3.70 -18.80
C LEU A 40 25.00 -2.93 -17.68
N ARG A 41 24.96 -1.59 -17.72
CA ARG A 41 25.51 -0.74 -16.65
C ARG A 41 24.83 -0.94 -15.30
N ILE A 42 23.50 -1.05 -15.26
CA ILE A 42 22.74 -1.37 -14.04
C ILE A 42 23.24 -2.68 -13.44
N HIS A 43 23.39 -3.72 -14.25
CA HIS A 43 23.85 -5.01 -13.76
C HIS A 43 25.27 -4.95 -13.20
N GLU A 44 26.18 -4.27 -13.90
CA GLU A 44 27.57 -4.08 -13.45
C GLU A 44 27.63 -3.40 -12.07
N GLU A 45 26.87 -2.32 -11.87
CA GLU A 45 26.80 -1.60 -10.60
C GLU A 45 26.21 -2.46 -9.47
N LEU A 46 25.23 -3.31 -9.77
CA LEU A 46 24.68 -4.25 -8.79
C LEU A 46 25.68 -5.34 -8.39
N ARG A 47 26.51 -5.81 -9.33
CA ARG A 47 27.60 -6.76 -9.04
C ARG A 47 28.67 -6.13 -8.15
N LYS A 48 29.11 -4.90 -8.46
CA LYS A 48 30.09 -4.16 -7.63
C LYS A 48 29.62 -4.02 -6.19
N LYS A 49 28.34 -3.63 -5.98
CA LYS A 49 27.74 -3.53 -4.65
C LYS A 49 27.68 -4.85 -3.90
N SER A 50 27.38 -5.94 -4.61
CA SER A 50 27.31 -7.29 -4.01
C SER A 50 28.70 -7.82 -3.64
N GLY A 51 29.73 -7.55 -4.45
CA GLY A 51 31.12 -7.89 -4.14
C GLY A 51 31.69 -7.11 -2.96
N CYS A 52 31.38 -5.81 -2.86
CA CYS A 52 31.81 -4.94 -1.76
C CYS A 52 31.10 -5.27 -0.42
N ALA A 53 29.91 -5.88 -0.47
CA ALA A 53 29.18 -6.35 0.73
C ALA A 53 29.78 -7.65 1.31
N GLY A 54 30.45 -8.47 0.50
CA GLY A 54 31.10 -9.71 0.93
C GLY A 54 32.33 -9.49 1.82
N GLU A 55 33.01 -8.34 1.72
CA GLU A 55 34.19 -8.01 2.52
C GLU A 55 33.87 -7.40 3.89
N LYS A 56 32.63 -6.97 4.15
CA LYS A 56 32.21 -6.35 5.41
C LYS A 56 31.41 -7.26 6.35
N ALA A 57 31.18 -8.52 5.96
CA ALA A 57 30.47 -9.51 6.77
C ALA A 57 31.44 -10.45 7.51
N ALA A 58 32.36 -9.89 8.29
CA ALA A 58 33.18 -10.66 9.24
C ALA A 58 33.33 -9.87 10.54
N THR A 59 32.31 -9.92 11.39
CA THR A 59 32.45 -9.68 12.84
C THR A 59 31.32 -10.44 13.56
N PRO A 60 31.62 -11.29 14.55
CA PRO A 60 30.59 -12.04 15.25
C PRO A 60 29.99 -11.14 16.34
N SER A 61 28.68 -10.92 16.27
CA SER A 61 27.90 -10.43 17.42
C SER A 61 27.04 -11.58 17.91
N ALA A 62 27.55 -12.24 18.95
CA ALA A 62 26.78 -13.12 19.80
C ALA A 62 25.85 -12.28 20.68
N THR A 63 24.56 -12.64 20.76
CA THR A 63 23.80 -12.83 22.02
C THR A 63 22.43 -13.40 21.66
N THR A 64 22.26 -14.70 21.83
CA THR A 64 20.97 -15.35 22.08
C THR A 64 20.58 -15.17 23.55
N PRO A 65 19.27 -15.16 23.87
CA PRO A 65 18.82 -15.72 25.12
C PRO A 65 18.04 -17.02 24.86
N ASP A 66 18.50 -18.07 25.53
CA ASP A 66 17.82 -19.36 25.71
C ASP A 66 16.43 -19.20 26.36
N ILE A 67 15.44 -19.93 25.83
CA ILE A 67 14.28 -20.38 26.62
C ILE A 67 14.05 -21.86 26.32
N HIS A 68 14.08 -22.64 27.40
CA HIS A 68 13.97 -24.09 27.53
C HIS A 68 12.72 -24.76 26.89
N ASP A 69 12.98 -25.95 26.34
CA ASP A 69 12.19 -27.19 26.35
C ASP A 69 10.65 -27.14 26.33
N ALA A 70 10.06 -27.49 25.18
CA ALA A 70 8.68 -27.99 25.09
C ALA A 70 8.68 -29.43 24.53
N LYS A 71 8.49 -30.40 25.42
CA LYS A 71 8.34 -31.83 25.09
C LYS A 71 7.17 -32.07 24.11
N SER A 72 7.41 -32.93 23.13
CA SER A 72 6.40 -33.43 22.20
C SER A 72 5.24 -34.15 22.92
N PRO A 73 3.96 -34.00 22.49
CA PRO A 73 2.83 -34.63 23.17
C PRO A 73 2.78 -36.14 22.92
N SER A 74 2.48 -36.90 23.98
CA SER A 74 2.42 -38.37 23.99
C SER A 74 1.37 -38.94 23.02
N ARG A 75 1.55 -40.21 22.60
CA ARG A 75 0.65 -40.94 21.66
C ARG A 75 -0.83 -40.94 22.09
N SER A 76 -1.09 -40.83 23.40
CA SER A 76 -2.45 -40.71 23.97
C SER A 76 -3.13 -39.37 23.61
N ALA A 77 -2.40 -38.25 23.66
CA ALA A 77 -2.91 -36.91 23.34
C ALA A 77 -3.23 -36.77 21.84
N ARG A 78 -2.40 -37.35 20.96
CA ARG A 78 -2.67 -37.38 19.51
C ARG A 78 -3.95 -38.15 19.15
N ARG A 79 -4.29 -39.20 19.91
CA ARG A 79 -5.50 -40.01 19.70
C ARG A 79 -6.80 -39.27 20.10
N ARG A 80 -6.76 -38.43 21.15
CA ARG A 80 -7.88 -37.55 21.53
C ARG A 80 -8.15 -36.44 20.51
N ILE A 81 -7.09 -35.83 19.97
CA ILE A 81 -7.21 -34.77 18.95
C ILE A 81 -7.79 -35.34 17.64
N ARG A 82 -7.39 -36.55 17.24
CA ARG A 82 -7.94 -37.23 16.05
C ARG A 82 -9.42 -37.62 16.23
N ARG A 83 -9.83 -38.06 17.43
CA ARG A 83 -11.25 -38.36 17.74
C ARG A 83 -12.14 -37.12 17.77
N ARG A 84 -11.61 -35.95 18.15
CA ARG A 84 -12.35 -34.68 18.11
C ARG A 84 -12.60 -34.21 16.67
N LYS A 85 -11.57 -34.26 15.81
CA LYS A 85 -11.70 -33.92 14.37
C LYS A 85 -12.66 -34.84 13.60
N LEU A 86 -12.72 -36.12 13.95
CA LEU A 86 -13.67 -37.09 13.37
C LEU A 86 -15.12 -36.90 13.84
N ARG A 87 -15.34 -36.24 14.98
CA ARG A 87 -16.68 -35.95 15.54
C ARG A 87 -17.25 -34.64 14.99
N GLU A 88 -16.39 -33.70 14.61
CA GLU A 88 -16.76 -32.43 13.94
C GLU A 88 -17.04 -32.63 12.44
N GLY A 89 -16.38 -33.58 11.77
CA GLY A 89 -16.65 -33.92 10.36
C GLY A 89 -17.93 -34.72 10.09
N ARG A 90 -18.61 -35.22 11.13
CA ARG A 90 -19.86 -36.01 11.03
C ARG A 90 -21.14 -35.19 11.23
N ARG A 91 -21.04 -33.86 11.37
CA ARG A 91 -22.20 -32.94 11.49
C ARG A 91 -22.49 -32.14 10.21
N SER A 92 -21.72 -32.35 9.14
CA SER A 92 -21.80 -31.57 7.90
C SER A 92 -22.23 -32.37 6.66
N GLU A 93 -22.76 -33.58 6.83
CA GLU A 93 -23.36 -34.37 5.74
C GLU A 93 -24.78 -34.79 6.13
N GLY A 94 -25.77 -34.12 5.54
CA GLY A 94 -27.19 -34.43 5.69
C GLY A 94 -28.08 -33.19 5.61
N ILE A 95 -28.44 -32.80 4.38
CA ILE A 95 -29.78 -32.38 3.91
C ILE A 95 -29.61 -31.62 2.58
N THR A 96 -30.20 -32.18 1.54
CA THR A 96 -30.23 -31.71 0.15
C THR A 96 -31.37 -30.72 -0.12
N ALA A 97 -31.06 -29.78 -1.05
CA ALA A 97 -31.90 -29.13 -2.07
C ALA A 97 -33.14 -28.29 -1.66
N THR A 98 -33.09 -26.99 -2.01
CA THR A 98 -34.01 -26.32 -2.98
C THR A 98 -33.58 -24.86 -3.28
N THR A 99 -33.38 -24.57 -4.58
CA THR A 99 -33.68 -23.32 -5.35
C THR A 99 -33.69 -21.96 -4.61
N THR A 100 -32.93 -20.92 -4.99
CA THR A 100 -33.08 -20.10 -6.21
C THR A 100 -32.02 -18.97 -6.28
N LYS A 101 -31.69 -18.57 -7.52
CA LYS A 101 -31.21 -17.26 -8.02
C LYS A 101 -29.99 -16.57 -7.37
N ARG A 102 -28.87 -16.62 -8.09
CA ARG A 102 -27.79 -15.63 -8.10
C ARG A 102 -27.97 -14.75 -9.33
N GLU A 103 -28.07 -13.44 -9.13
CA GLU A 103 -27.96 -12.44 -10.19
C GLU A 103 -26.49 -12.16 -10.49
N LYS A 104 -26.13 -12.35 -11.76
CA LYS A 104 -24.98 -11.73 -12.43
C LYS A 104 -25.38 -10.31 -12.78
N VAL A 105 -24.44 -9.36 -12.69
CA VAL A 105 -24.53 -8.10 -13.44
C VAL A 105 -23.42 -8.16 -14.49
N GLU A 106 -23.86 -8.07 -15.73
CA GLU A 106 -23.08 -8.05 -16.96
C GLU A 106 -22.58 -6.62 -17.21
N GLU A 107 -21.37 -6.50 -17.77
CA GLU A 107 -20.80 -5.27 -18.31
C GLU A 107 -21.14 -5.26 -19.80
N GLU A 108 -21.82 -4.19 -20.26
CA GLU A 108 -22.03 -3.91 -21.69
C GLU A 108 -21.09 -2.77 -22.12
N GLU A 109 -20.43 -3.01 -23.25
CA GLU A 109 -19.59 -2.09 -24.01
C GLU A 109 -20.47 -1.32 -25.01
N GLU A 110 -20.26 -0.01 -25.17
CA GLU A 110 -20.66 0.70 -26.38
C GLU A 110 -19.59 1.73 -26.80
N GLU A 111 -19.26 1.66 -28.08
CA GLU A 111 -18.35 2.52 -28.84
C GLU A 111 -19.07 3.79 -29.32
N GLY A 112 -18.34 4.90 -29.48
CA GLY A 112 -18.86 6.13 -30.08
C GLY A 112 -17.75 7.13 -30.42
N GLU A 113 -17.78 7.63 -31.66
CA GLU A 113 -16.72 8.28 -32.41
C GLU A 113 -16.48 9.78 -32.10
N ASP A 114 -15.36 10.27 -32.65
CA ASP A 114 -14.75 11.61 -32.57
C ASP A 114 -15.68 12.80 -32.87
N GLU A 115 -15.41 13.94 -32.22
CA GLU A 115 -15.24 15.22 -32.93
C GLU A 115 -14.52 16.29 -32.08
N LYS A 116 -13.72 17.11 -32.77
CA LYS A 116 -12.84 18.18 -32.25
C LYS A 116 -13.65 19.45 -31.99
N GLU A 117 -13.32 20.19 -30.92
CA GLU A 117 -13.15 21.65 -31.01
C GLU A 117 -12.43 22.28 -29.81
N THR A 118 -11.90 23.47 -30.06
CA THR A 118 -10.80 24.19 -29.40
C THR A 118 -11.22 25.22 -28.32
N LYS A 119 -10.22 25.67 -27.53
CA LYS A 119 -10.08 26.94 -26.75
C LYS A 119 -10.39 26.83 -25.25
N GLU A 120 -9.77 27.57 -24.32
CA GLU A 120 -8.60 28.47 -24.25
C GLU A 120 -8.20 28.46 -22.75
N HIS A 121 -6.90 28.54 -22.45
CA HIS A 121 -6.37 28.50 -21.08
C HIS A 121 -6.32 29.90 -20.45
N ASP A 122 -6.73 30.01 -19.18
CA ASP A 122 -6.23 31.04 -18.26
C ASP A 122 -5.52 30.35 -17.09
N GLU A 123 -4.21 30.58 -16.99
CA GLU A 123 -3.32 30.04 -15.96
C GLU A 123 -3.28 30.98 -14.75
N GLU A 124 -3.52 30.46 -13.54
CA GLU A 124 -3.09 31.11 -12.30
C GLU A 124 -2.16 30.20 -11.48
N LYS A 125 -1.01 30.77 -11.10
CA LYS A 125 0.25 30.12 -10.73
C LYS A 125 0.20 29.35 -9.41
N VAL A 126 0.41 28.03 -9.47
CA VAL A 126 0.82 27.20 -8.32
C VAL A 126 2.34 26.97 -8.40
N GLY A 127 3.03 27.25 -7.30
CA GLY A 127 4.49 27.23 -7.19
C GLY A 127 5.13 25.89 -7.54
N THR A 128 5.79 25.85 -8.70
CA THR A 128 6.58 24.72 -9.18
C THR A 128 7.87 24.57 -8.38
N MET A 129 8.03 23.45 -7.67
CA MET A 129 9.34 22.95 -7.28
C MET A 129 10.11 22.62 -8.56
N LYS A 130 11.17 23.39 -8.85
CA LYS A 130 12.01 23.31 -10.04
C LYS A 130 12.31 21.87 -10.45
N SER A 131 11.84 21.49 -11.64
CA SER A 131 12.42 20.37 -12.38
C SER A 131 13.87 20.73 -12.70
N ARG A 132 14.80 19.86 -12.29
CA ARG A 132 16.19 19.92 -12.78
C ARG A 132 16.21 19.34 -14.19
N GLY A 133 15.80 20.14 -15.16
CA GLY A 133 16.24 20.00 -16.53
C GLY A 133 17.49 20.85 -16.71
N ASN A 134 18.64 20.22 -16.87
CA ASN A 134 19.77 20.86 -17.54
C ASN A 134 20.47 19.81 -18.39
N GLY A 135 20.42 20.00 -19.70
CA GLY A 135 21.21 19.24 -20.66
C GLY A 135 22.69 19.58 -20.48
N SER A 136 23.46 18.56 -20.17
CA SER A 136 24.89 18.47 -20.35
C SER A 136 25.15 16.99 -20.58
N ALA A 137 25.77 16.64 -21.70
CA ALA A 137 26.26 15.29 -21.96
C ALA A 137 27.39 15.01 -20.95
N GLY A 138 27.02 14.53 -19.77
CA GLY A 138 27.90 14.33 -18.63
C GLY A 138 27.30 13.25 -17.73
N ASP A 139 28.00 12.12 -17.64
CA ASP A 139 27.75 10.98 -16.75
C ASP A 139 26.27 10.65 -16.51
N GLU A 140 25.66 9.85 -17.39
CA GLU A 140 24.34 9.28 -17.15
C GLU A 140 24.40 8.38 -15.91
N SER A 141 24.14 8.97 -14.75
CA SER A 141 24.07 8.27 -13.48
C SER A 141 22.97 7.22 -13.57
N VAL A 142 23.33 5.96 -13.38
CA VAL A 142 22.37 4.84 -13.35
C VAL A 142 21.45 5.00 -12.14
N ASP A 143 20.13 5.10 -12.36
CA ASP A 143 19.16 5.07 -11.26
C ASP A 143 19.05 3.63 -10.70
N ALA A 144 19.92 3.33 -9.75
CA ALA A 144 19.90 2.07 -9.01
C ALA A 144 18.84 2.04 -7.90
N GLY A 145 18.03 3.09 -7.73
CA GLY A 145 17.04 3.24 -6.67
C GLY A 145 16.08 2.05 -6.54
N PRO A 146 15.37 1.65 -7.62
CA PRO A 146 14.49 0.49 -7.61
C PRO A 146 15.16 -0.82 -7.21
N TYR A 147 16.44 -0.99 -7.57
CA TYR A 147 17.17 -2.24 -7.38
C TYR A 147 17.73 -2.41 -5.95
N ASN A 148 17.62 -1.39 -5.10
CA ASN A 148 17.91 -1.48 -3.67
C ASN A 148 16.71 -2.02 -2.86
N LEU A 149 15.57 -2.27 -3.52
CA LEU A 149 14.36 -2.77 -2.86
C LEU A 149 14.41 -4.29 -2.64
N VAL A 150 13.61 -4.75 -1.69
CA VAL A 150 13.66 -6.14 -1.22
C VAL A 150 13.16 -7.11 -2.30
N THR A 151 13.90 -8.19 -2.54
CA THR A 151 13.53 -9.27 -3.48
C THR A 151 13.04 -10.53 -2.74
N HIS A 152 13.39 -10.63 -1.45
CA HIS A 152 13.32 -11.85 -0.63
C HIS A 152 13.91 -13.09 -1.33
N GLN A 153 14.96 -12.88 -2.14
CA GLN A 153 15.61 -13.95 -2.90
C GLN A 153 15.95 -15.17 -2.04
N ASP A 154 16.50 -14.96 -0.84
CA ASP A 154 16.94 -16.05 0.07
C ASP A 154 15.78 -16.80 0.75
N ARG A 155 14.53 -16.32 0.63
CA ARG A 155 13.34 -16.94 1.24
C ARG A 155 12.42 -17.59 0.21
N ARG A 156 12.75 -17.52 -1.08
CA ARG A 156 11.96 -18.08 -2.17
C ARG A 156 12.09 -19.60 -2.22
N THR A 157 11.00 -20.29 -2.49
CA THR A 157 11.02 -21.74 -2.73
C THR A 157 11.57 -22.02 -4.12
N SER A 158 12.11 -23.22 -4.33
CA SER A 158 12.60 -23.63 -5.66
C SER A 158 11.51 -23.55 -6.73
N LYS A 159 10.24 -23.81 -6.36
CA LYS A 159 9.09 -23.68 -7.25
C LYS A 159 8.87 -22.23 -7.69
N ASP A 160 8.77 -21.29 -6.75
CA ASP A 160 8.58 -19.87 -7.07
C ASP A 160 9.77 -19.32 -7.88
N PHE A 161 10.99 -19.74 -7.54
CA PHE A 161 12.19 -19.34 -8.27
C PHE A 161 12.17 -19.85 -9.72
N LEU A 162 11.76 -21.10 -9.94
CA LEU A 162 11.61 -21.68 -11.29
C LEU A 162 10.54 -20.95 -12.11
N GLU A 163 9.35 -20.69 -11.55
CA GLU A 163 8.27 -19.96 -12.23
C GLU A 163 8.72 -18.57 -12.70
N ARG A 164 9.50 -17.87 -11.88
CA ARG A 164 10.06 -16.55 -12.23
C ARG A 164 11.16 -16.63 -13.25
N SER A 165 12.01 -17.65 -13.17
CA SER A 165 13.07 -17.87 -14.15
C SER A 165 12.49 -18.20 -15.52
N LEU A 166 11.42 -19.01 -15.56
CA LEU A 166 10.70 -19.30 -16.79
C LEU A 166 10.06 -18.04 -17.39
N MET A 167 9.41 -17.21 -16.57
CA MET A 167 8.85 -15.94 -17.04
C MET A 167 9.95 -14.99 -17.52
N ALA A 168 11.10 -14.90 -16.83
CA ALA A 168 12.23 -14.10 -17.28
C ALA A 168 12.79 -14.58 -18.64
N ALA A 169 12.89 -15.90 -18.84
CA ALA A 169 13.30 -16.49 -20.11
C ALA A 169 12.28 -16.20 -21.23
N PHE A 170 10.99 -16.30 -20.94
CA PHE A 170 9.93 -15.93 -21.88
C PHE A 170 10.04 -14.44 -22.29
N LEU A 171 10.19 -13.54 -21.31
CA LEU A 171 10.36 -12.11 -21.57
C LEU A 171 11.66 -11.81 -22.33
N LEU A 172 12.74 -12.56 -22.10
CA LEU A 172 13.96 -12.46 -22.91
C LEU A 172 13.68 -12.84 -24.37
N LYS A 173 12.95 -13.93 -24.63
CA LYS A 173 12.54 -14.29 -25.99
C LYS A 173 11.70 -13.19 -26.64
N CYS A 174 10.81 -12.53 -25.89
CA CYS A 174 10.10 -11.35 -26.38
C CYS A 174 11.07 -10.23 -26.78
N LEU A 175 12.09 -9.91 -25.98
CA LEU A 175 13.10 -8.89 -26.29
C LEU A 175 13.88 -9.22 -27.58
N GLN A 176 14.25 -10.49 -27.77
CA GLN A 176 14.92 -10.97 -28.99
C GLN A 176 14.08 -10.75 -30.25
N ARG A 177 12.74 -10.89 -30.16
CA ARG A 177 11.83 -10.73 -31.31
C ARG A 177 11.50 -9.28 -31.66
N VAL A 178 11.60 -8.35 -30.71
CA VAL A 178 11.23 -6.94 -30.93
C VAL A 178 12.39 -6.04 -31.35
N GLY A 179 13.59 -6.62 -31.52
CA GLY A 179 14.80 -5.91 -31.91
C GLY A 179 15.41 -5.13 -30.74
N PHE A 180 15.30 -5.63 -29.51
CA PHE A 180 16.01 -5.06 -28.36
C PHE A 180 17.53 -5.29 -28.48
N PHE A 181 17.92 -6.48 -28.93
CA PHE A 181 19.29 -6.85 -29.27
C PHE A 181 19.51 -6.67 -30.78
N ALA A 182 20.66 -6.13 -31.18
CA ALA A 182 20.98 -5.94 -32.59
C ALA A 182 21.20 -7.27 -33.32
N ARG A 183 21.75 -8.26 -32.62
CA ARG A 183 22.03 -9.62 -33.11
C ARG A 183 21.63 -10.62 -32.01
N PRO A 184 20.33 -10.95 -31.90
CA PRO A 184 19.89 -11.91 -30.87
C PRO A 184 20.44 -13.30 -31.16
N THR A 185 20.73 -14.06 -30.10
CA THR A 185 21.17 -15.45 -30.22
C THR A 185 20.06 -16.34 -30.80
N PRO A 186 20.37 -17.31 -31.70
CA PRO A 186 19.42 -18.29 -32.20
C PRO A 186 18.68 -19.06 -31.09
N ASP A 187 17.51 -19.63 -31.40
CA ASP A 187 16.65 -20.27 -30.40
C ASP A 187 17.20 -21.59 -29.85
N ASP A 188 17.99 -22.29 -30.67
CA ASP A 188 18.63 -23.56 -30.39
C ASP A 188 20.00 -23.40 -29.69
N GLU A 189 20.44 -22.16 -29.47
CA GLU A 189 21.69 -21.83 -28.82
C GLU A 189 21.49 -21.23 -27.42
N VAL A 190 22.55 -21.27 -26.61
CA VAL A 190 22.56 -20.64 -25.28
C VAL A 190 22.72 -19.12 -25.46
N PRO A 191 21.84 -18.28 -24.87
CA PRO A 191 21.94 -16.83 -24.94
C PRO A 191 23.33 -16.29 -24.60
N ASP A 192 23.76 -15.23 -25.28
CA ASP A 192 25.06 -14.62 -25.02
C ASP A 192 25.15 -13.92 -23.65
N ALA A 193 26.32 -13.39 -23.31
CA ALA A 193 26.55 -12.76 -22.01
C ALA A 193 25.67 -11.52 -21.75
N ASP A 194 25.35 -10.75 -22.79
CA ASP A 194 24.52 -9.55 -22.68
C ASP A 194 23.05 -9.95 -22.51
N GLU A 195 22.59 -10.94 -23.26
CA GLU A 195 21.25 -11.51 -23.14
C GLU A 195 21.02 -12.15 -21.77
N ILE A 196 21.98 -12.95 -21.27
CA ILE A 196 21.94 -13.51 -19.91
C ILE A 196 21.89 -12.39 -18.86
N THR A 197 22.65 -11.32 -19.05
CA THR A 197 22.66 -10.16 -18.15
C THR A 197 21.27 -9.51 -18.06
N VAL A 198 20.62 -9.31 -19.21
CA VAL A 198 19.27 -8.76 -19.28
C VAL A 198 18.24 -9.73 -18.69
N ALA A 199 18.36 -11.04 -18.93
CA ALA A 199 17.52 -12.06 -18.32
C ALA A 199 17.64 -12.05 -16.77
N ALA A 200 18.85 -11.88 -16.25
CA ALA A 200 19.09 -11.76 -14.81
C ALA A 200 18.41 -10.52 -14.22
N LEU A 201 18.39 -9.40 -14.95
CA LEU A 201 17.64 -8.20 -14.54
C LEU A 201 16.13 -8.43 -14.59
N LEU A 202 15.60 -9.09 -15.63
CA LEU A 202 14.18 -9.46 -15.70
C LEU A 202 13.78 -10.34 -14.51
N LEU A 203 14.58 -11.35 -14.16
CA LEU A 203 14.37 -12.19 -12.98
C LEU A 203 14.36 -11.37 -11.69
N ARG A 204 15.35 -10.49 -11.51
CA ARG A 204 15.42 -9.59 -10.35
C ARG A 204 14.20 -8.67 -10.27
N ASN A 205 13.76 -8.11 -11.40
CA ASN A 205 12.58 -7.25 -11.50
C ASN A 205 11.30 -8.00 -11.12
N LEU A 206 11.11 -9.23 -11.62
CA LEU A 206 9.99 -10.06 -11.23
C LEU A 206 9.99 -10.29 -9.71
N GLN A 207 11.15 -10.58 -9.11
CA GLN A 207 11.27 -10.81 -7.67
C GLN A 207 11.00 -9.56 -6.83
N LEU A 208 11.48 -8.38 -7.23
CA LEU A 208 11.26 -7.15 -6.47
C LEU A 208 9.83 -6.63 -6.63
N LEU A 209 9.23 -6.72 -7.82
CA LEU A 209 7.92 -6.12 -8.09
C LEU A 209 6.77 -6.75 -7.29
N GLN A 210 6.90 -8.02 -6.87
CA GLN A 210 5.92 -8.67 -6.00
C GLN A 210 5.68 -7.88 -4.69
N PHE A 211 6.73 -7.27 -4.14
CA PHE A 211 6.71 -6.67 -2.80
C PHE A 211 6.66 -5.15 -2.82
N ASN A 212 7.13 -4.52 -3.89
CA ASN A 212 7.45 -3.09 -3.90
C ASN A 212 6.61 -2.28 -4.90
N ALA A 213 5.81 -2.94 -5.74
CA ALA A 213 5.03 -2.26 -6.74
C ALA A 213 3.74 -1.68 -6.14
N HIS A 214 3.36 -0.48 -6.62
CA HIS A 214 2.20 0.25 -6.13
C HIS A 214 1.16 0.35 -7.21
N GLU A 215 -0.06 0.02 -6.83
CA GLU A 215 -1.25 0.27 -7.63
C GLU A 215 -1.54 1.78 -7.63
N PHE A 216 -1.69 2.38 -8.81
CA PHE A 216 -2.15 3.77 -8.96
C PHE A 216 -3.56 3.82 -9.53
N PHE A 217 -4.28 4.86 -9.14
CA PHE A 217 -5.69 5.02 -9.43
C PHE A 217 -6.02 6.49 -9.72
N GLU A 218 -7.16 6.69 -10.37
CA GLU A 218 -7.87 7.97 -10.42
C GLU A 218 -9.16 7.85 -9.61
N THR A 219 -9.70 8.98 -9.14
CA THR A 219 -11.03 9.01 -8.52
C THR A 219 -12.06 9.40 -9.58
N ARG A 220 -12.98 8.49 -9.90
CA ARG A 220 -14.13 8.80 -10.77
C ARG A 220 -15.23 9.40 -9.92
N LEU A 221 -15.59 10.64 -10.22
CA LEU A 221 -16.62 11.38 -9.50
C LEU A 221 -18.00 11.05 -10.08
N SER A 222 -19.05 11.17 -9.27
CA SER A 222 -20.42 11.08 -9.80
C SER A 222 -20.79 12.38 -10.51
N ALA A 223 -21.80 12.32 -11.38
CA ALA A 223 -22.32 13.51 -12.06
C ALA A 223 -23.03 14.47 -11.07
N GLN A 224 -23.66 13.93 -10.03
CA GLN A 224 -24.51 14.68 -9.11
C GLN A 224 -23.75 15.30 -7.94
N HIS A 225 -22.61 14.72 -7.54
CA HIS A 225 -21.90 15.11 -6.33
C HIS A 225 -20.45 14.63 -6.34
N ARG A 226 -19.53 15.46 -5.83
CA ARG A 226 -18.08 15.21 -5.74
C ARG A 226 -17.72 13.93 -5.01
N PHE A 227 -18.29 13.73 -3.83
CA PHE A 227 -17.95 12.60 -2.97
C PHE A 227 -18.95 11.44 -3.01
N ARG A 228 -20.26 11.70 -2.95
CA ARG A 228 -21.29 10.65 -3.07
C ARG A 228 -21.18 9.96 -4.43
N GLY A 229 -21.21 8.63 -4.43
CA GLY A 229 -21.05 7.82 -5.64
C GLY A 229 -19.65 7.84 -6.26
N SER A 230 -18.72 8.65 -5.75
CA SER A 230 -17.33 8.63 -6.23
C SER A 230 -16.64 7.33 -5.85
N ARG A 231 -15.75 6.86 -6.73
CA ARG A 231 -14.96 5.65 -6.47
C ARG A 231 -13.57 5.73 -7.09
N PRO A 232 -12.54 5.17 -6.42
CA PRO A 232 -11.24 4.99 -7.04
C PRO A 232 -11.34 3.91 -8.13
N VAL A 233 -10.80 4.20 -9.31
CA VAL A 233 -10.63 3.24 -10.41
C VAL A 233 -9.14 3.03 -10.63
N TYR A 234 -8.75 1.77 -10.54
CA TYR A 234 -7.39 1.34 -10.73
C TYR A 234 -6.97 1.48 -12.19
N LEU A 235 -5.83 2.12 -12.43
CA LEU A 235 -5.31 2.40 -13.78
C LEU A 235 -4.09 1.55 -14.13
N GLY A 236 -3.30 1.13 -13.15
CA GLY A 236 -2.09 0.34 -13.41
C GLY A 236 -1.14 0.24 -12.22
N VAL A 237 0.02 -0.36 -12.46
CA VAL A 237 1.09 -0.51 -11.45
C VAL A 237 2.28 0.37 -11.81
N ALA A 238 2.89 0.99 -10.81
CA ALA A 238 4.15 1.70 -10.92
C ALA A 238 5.09 1.34 -9.76
N ILE A 239 6.36 1.73 -9.89
CA ILE A 239 7.36 1.61 -8.83
C ILE A 239 7.72 3.00 -8.31
N TYR A 240 7.62 3.18 -7.00
CA TYR A 240 8.00 4.42 -6.31
C TYR A 240 9.04 4.09 -5.25
N PRO A 241 10.35 4.10 -5.57
CA PRO A 241 11.39 3.56 -4.69
C PRO A 241 11.43 4.15 -3.29
N THR A 242 11.08 5.44 -3.15
CA THR A 242 10.99 6.10 -1.84
C THR A 242 9.82 5.55 -1.02
N VAL A 243 8.62 5.46 -1.61
CA VAL A 243 7.41 5.02 -0.91
C VAL A 243 7.42 3.51 -0.65
N ALA A 244 8.05 2.71 -1.52
CA ALA A 244 8.25 1.28 -1.32
C ALA A 244 9.04 0.92 -0.05
N ARG A 245 9.72 1.88 0.57
CA ARG A 245 10.40 1.70 1.87
C ARG A 245 9.45 1.83 3.06
N PHE A 246 8.25 2.36 2.87
CA PHE A 246 7.30 2.55 3.95
C PHE A 246 6.70 1.20 4.32
N ASN A 247 6.91 0.81 5.57
CA ASN A 247 6.37 -0.45 6.09
C ASN A 247 4.85 -0.38 6.21
N HIS A 248 4.25 -1.54 6.50
CA HIS A 248 2.82 -1.66 6.66
C HIS A 248 2.32 -1.22 8.05
N ASP A 249 1.21 -0.46 8.08
CA ASP A 249 0.35 -0.31 9.24
C ASP A 249 -1.13 -0.55 8.86
N CYS A 250 -1.89 -1.23 9.73
CA CYS A 250 -3.33 -1.40 9.52
C CYS A 250 -4.11 -0.11 9.83
N TYR A 251 -3.49 0.87 10.48
CA TYR A 251 -4.02 2.19 10.80
C TYR A 251 -2.94 3.26 10.51
N PRO A 252 -2.60 3.52 9.24
CA PRO A 252 -1.52 4.43 8.87
C PRO A 252 -1.85 5.88 9.26
N ALA A 253 -0.80 6.70 9.45
CA ALA A 253 -0.91 8.14 9.74
C ALA A 253 -0.92 9.02 8.49
N VAL A 254 -0.95 8.38 7.33
CA VAL A 254 -0.87 9.03 6.02
C VAL A 254 -1.95 8.46 5.10
N THR A 255 -2.34 9.26 4.12
CA THR A 255 -3.16 8.86 2.98
C THR A 255 -2.32 8.94 1.70
N ARG A 256 -2.76 8.18 0.69
CA ARG A 256 -2.13 8.10 -0.63
C ARG A 256 -3.13 8.53 -1.70
N TYR A 257 -2.67 9.40 -2.59
CA TYR A 257 -3.34 9.74 -3.85
C TYR A 257 -2.29 10.05 -4.93
N PHE A 258 -2.72 10.37 -6.13
CA PHE A 258 -1.83 10.58 -7.27
C PHE A 258 -2.07 11.94 -7.91
N VAL A 259 -1.01 12.58 -8.40
CA VAL A 259 -1.07 13.80 -9.23
C VAL A 259 -0.22 13.56 -10.48
N GLY A 260 -0.88 13.41 -11.62
CA GLY A 260 -0.28 12.85 -12.83
C GLY A 260 0.33 11.48 -12.53
N ARG A 261 1.65 11.36 -12.72
CA ARG A 261 2.42 10.13 -12.44
C ARG A 261 3.03 10.09 -11.05
N HIS A 262 2.90 11.15 -10.25
CA HIS A 262 3.49 11.26 -8.93
C HIS A 262 2.58 10.66 -7.86
N ILE A 263 3.15 9.80 -7.02
CA ILE A 263 2.52 9.38 -5.78
C ILE A 263 2.64 10.50 -4.75
N VAL A 264 1.54 10.82 -4.08
CA VAL A 264 1.50 11.80 -2.98
C VAL A 264 1.14 11.07 -1.70
N ILE A 265 2.05 11.12 -0.72
CA ILE A 265 1.82 10.62 0.63
C ILE A 265 1.64 11.82 1.56
N ARG A 266 0.45 11.95 2.15
CA ARG A 266 0.08 13.11 2.96
C ARG A 266 -0.37 12.69 4.34
N ALA A 267 0.13 13.34 5.38
CA ALA A 267 -0.25 13.05 6.76
C ALA A 267 -1.73 13.38 7.00
N THR A 268 -2.45 12.42 7.61
CA THR A 268 -3.84 12.58 8.07
C THR A 268 -3.93 12.92 9.55
N ARG A 269 -2.82 12.76 10.28
CA ARG A 269 -2.64 13.16 11.67
C ARG A 269 -1.21 13.64 11.93
N GLY A 270 -0.99 14.29 13.07
CA GLY A 270 0.34 14.80 13.45
C GLY A 270 1.37 13.68 13.59
N LEU A 271 2.57 13.95 13.08
CA LEU A 271 3.76 13.10 13.18
C LEU A 271 4.90 13.92 13.79
N GLN A 272 5.69 13.30 14.66
CA GLN A 272 6.86 13.88 15.31
C GLN A 272 8.16 13.34 14.70
N PRO A 273 9.30 14.05 14.83
CA PRO A 273 10.59 13.50 14.47
C PRO A 273 10.84 12.15 15.17
N GLY A 274 11.18 11.13 14.38
CA GLY A 274 11.35 9.76 14.86
C GLY A 274 10.11 8.87 14.72
N ASP A 275 8.93 9.42 14.44
CA ASP A 275 7.75 8.62 14.13
C ASP A 275 7.95 7.84 12.83
N VAL A 276 7.46 6.60 12.82
CA VAL A 276 7.47 5.76 11.62
C VAL A 276 6.37 6.23 10.66
N ILE A 277 6.75 6.50 9.42
CA ILE A 277 5.81 6.69 8.32
C ILE A 277 5.54 5.32 7.70
N ALA A 278 4.28 4.90 7.74
CA ALA A 278 3.84 3.59 7.26
C ALA A 278 2.63 3.74 6.33
N GLU A 279 2.54 2.87 5.32
CA GLU A 279 1.41 2.77 4.39
C GLU A 279 0.51 1.58 4.73
N ASN A 280 -0.71 1.56 4.19
CA ASN A 280 -1.54 0.36 4.21
C ASN A 280 -1.31 -0.45 2.92
N TYR A 281 -1.00 -1.74 3.05
CA TYR A 281 -0.73 -2.64 1.92
C TYR A 281 -2.01 -3.31 1.39
N GLY A 282 -3.18 -2.70 1.64
CA GLY A 282 -4.50 -3.20 1.26
C GLY A 282 -5.39 -3.60 2.44
N PRO A 283 -4.97 -4.47 3.38
CA PRO A 283 -5.83 -4.90 4.47
C PRO A 283 -5.86 -3.86 5.61
N ILE A 284 -6.92 -3.05 5.65
CA ILE A 284 -7.20 -2.06 6.70
C ILE A 284 -8.14 -2.63 7.80
N PHE A 285 -7.95 -2.24 9.06
CA PHE A 285 -8.71 -2.79 10.19
C PHE A 285 -10.21 -2.46 10.13
N THR A 286 -10.57 -1.32 9.54
CA THR A 286 -11.96 -0.88 9.40
C THR A 286 -12.80 -1.80 8.50
N LYS A 287 -12.16 -2.52 7.56
CA LYS A 287 -12.84 -3.38 6.57
C LYS A 287 -12.63 -4.88 6.78
N ARG A 288 -11.50 -5.29 7.35
CA ARG A 288 -11.08 -6.71 7.46
C ARG A 288 -10.79 -7.07 8.89
N THR A 289 -11.15 -8.29 9.30
CA THR A 289 -10.83 -8.86 10.62
C THR A 289 -9.34 -9.10 10.80
N LEU A 290 -8.84 -9.19 12.04
CA LEU A 290 -7.42 -9.48 12.31
C LEU A 290 -6.92 -10.72 11.57
N ALA A 291 -7.70 -11.81 11.60
CA ALA A 291 -7.35 -13.06 10.94
C ALA A 291 -7.18 -12.89 9.42
N GLU A 292 -8.08 -12.16 8.76
CA GLU A 292 -7.98 -11.86 7.33
C GLU A 292 -6.78 -10.97 7.02
N ARG A 293 -6.55 -9.90 7.81
CA ARG A 293 -5.39 -9.01 7.62
C ARG A 293 -4.08 -9.77 7.70
N GLN A 294 -3.91 -10.60 8.75
CA GLN A 294 -2.71 -11.40 8.94
C GLN A 294 -2.51 -12.42 7.83
N ARG A 295 -3.58 -13.11 7.39
CA ARG A 295 -3.52 -14.08 6.30
C ARG A 295 -3.07 -13.42 5.00
N THR A 296 -3.68 -12.29 4.62
CA THR A 296 -3.34 -11.57 3.39
C THR A 296 -1.89 -11.08 3.40
N LEU A 297 -1.44 -10.48 4.51
CA LEU A 297 -0.08 -9.97 4.64
C LEU A 297 0.95 -11.10 4.64
N ALA A 298 0.69 -12.20 5.36
CA ALA A 298 1.57 -13.36 5.39
C ALA A 298 1.68 -14.02 4.01
N ALA A 299 0.58 -14.10 3.25
CA ALA A 299 0.58 -14.71 1.92
C ALA A 299 1.29 -13.84 0.87
N ARG A 300 1.00 -12.54 0.82
CA ARG A 300 1.52 -11.63 -0.23
C ARG A 300 2.90 -11.06 0.08
N TYR A 301 3.17 -10.75 1.36
CA TYR A 301 4.35 -10.00 1.81
C TYR A 301 5.23 -10.75 2.83
N TRP A 302 4.86 -11.96 3.23
CA TRP A 302 5.68 -12.88 4.04
C TRP A 302 6.10 -12.35 5.42
N PHE A 303 5.22 -11.57 6.05
CA PHE A 303 5.39 -11.09 7.42
C PHE A 303 4.08 -11.14 8.21
N ARG A 304 4.20 -11.04 9.54
CA ARG A 304 3.07 -10.89 10.48
C ARG A 304 3.02 -9.45 10.97
N CYS A 305 1.89 -8.78 10.81
CA CYS A 305 1.75 -7.39 11.22
C CYS A 305 1.64 -7.27 12.75
N THR A 306 2.44 -6.38 13.34
CA THR A 306 2.46 -6.09 14.78
C THR A 306 2.07 -4.65 15.08
N CYS A 307 1.38 -3.97 14.16
CA CYS A 307 0.86 -2.62 14.44
C CYS A 307 -0.14 -2.63 15.60
N LYS A 308 -0.40 -1.45 16.17
CA LYS A 308 -1.29 -1.30 17.33
C LYS A 308 -2.69 -1.89 17.11
N ALA A 309 -3.28 -1.65 15.93
CA ALA A 309 -4.59 -2.19 15.58
C ALA A 309 -4.61 -3.73 15.50
N CYS A 310 -3.47 -4.37 15.23
CA CYS A 310 -3.35 -5.83 15.25
C CYS A 310 -3.02 -6.39 16.64
N GLN A 311 -2.22 -5.68 17.43
CA GLN A 311 -1.90 -6.09 18.80
C GLN A 311 -3.13 -6.02 19.72
N GLU A 312 -3.95 -4.99 19.54
CA GLU A 312 -5.15 -4.73 20.35
C GLU A 312 -6.43 -5.28 19.70
N ASP A 313 -6.33 -6.04 18.60
CA ASP A 313 -7.46 -6.59 17.82
C ASP A 313 -8.61 -5.60 17.63
N TRP A 314 -8.30 -4.45 17.00
CA TRP A 314 -9.29 -3.39 16.83
C TRP A 314 -10.50 -3.86 16.01
N PRO A 315 -11.72 -3.47 16.43
CA PRO A 315 -12.94 -3.87 15.76
C PRO A 315 -13.07 -3.24 14.37
N ARG A 316 -13.82 -3.90 13.49
CA ARG A 316 -14.24 -3.34 12.19
C ARG A 316 -15.12 -2.11 12.39
N PHE A 317 -15.25 -1.30 11.35
CA PHE A 317 -15.95 -0.01 11.41
C PHE A 317 -17.40 -0.13 11.92
N GLU A 318 -18.13 -1.16 11.49
CA GLU A 318 -19.50 -1.46 11.94
C GLU A 318 -19.63 -1.68 13.46
N ASN A 319 -18.55 -2.09 14.14
CA ASN A 319 -18.50 -2.38 15.57
C ASN A 319 -17.68 -1.35 16.35
N LEU A 320 -17.18 -0.30 15.69
CA LEU A 320 -16.48 0.80 16.35
C LEU A 320 -17.48 1.70 17.07
N THR A 321 -17.13 2.12 18.28
CA THR A 321 -17.89 3.10 19.06
C THR A 321 -17.00 4.26 19.47
N ASN A 322 -17.61 5.38 19.87
CA ASN A 322 -16.88 6.51 20.44
C ASN A 322 -16.45 6.25 21.90
N ASP A 323 -17.09 5.31 22.58
CA ASP A 323 -16.80 4.95 23.96
C ASP A 323 -15.44 4.27 24.14
N SER A 324 -14.89 3.70 23.06
CA SER A 324 -13.61 3.02 23.06
C SER A 324 -12.40 3.97 23.08
N ALA A 325 -12.64 5.29 22.97
CA ALA A 325 -11.56 6.28 23.05
C ALA A 325 -10.85 6.24 24.40
N ARG A 326 -9.54 6.45 24.35
CA ARG A 326 -8.69 6.51 25.54
C ARG A 326 -8.13 7.91 25.70
N LEU A 327 -8.36 8.55 26.83
CA LEU A 327 -7.89 9.90 27.13
C LEU A 327 -6.43 9.88 27.59
N ARG A 328 -5.64 10.85 27.12
CA ARG A 328 -4.27 11.07 27.56
C ARG A 328 -4.25 11.78 28.91
N CYS A 329 -3.33 11.36 29.78
CA CYS A 329 -3.06 12.05 31.03
C CYS A 329 -2.75 13.55 30.77
N PRO A 330 -3.32 14.49 31.55
CA PRO A 330 -3.06 15.91 31.37
C PRO A 330 -1.68 16.34 31.88
N THR A 331 -1.00 15.50 32.66
CA THR A 331 0.34 15.82 33.18
C THR A 331 1.37 15.84 32.04
N PRO A 332 2.12 16.94 31.84
CA PRO A 332 3.19 17.00 30.85
C PRO A 332 4.20 15.86 31.00
N GLY A 333 4.59 15.24 29.89
CA GLY A 333 5.52 14.10 29.86
C GLY A 333 4.90 12.75 30.25
N CYS A 334 3.65 12.69 30.71
CA CYS A 334 3.00 11.43 31.08
C CYS A 334 2.33 10.77 29.86
N GLY A 335 2.82 9.60 29.45
CA GLY A 335 2.24 8.80 28.36
C GLY A 335 1.02 7.95 28.73
N ARG A 336 0.51 8.06 29.96
CA ARG A 336 -0.55 7.16 30.44
C ARG A 336 -1.91 7.47 29.78
N LEU A 337 -2.62 6.41 29.42
CA LEU A 337 -3.96 6.45 28.85
C LEU A 337 -5.01 6.00 29.89
N HIS A 338 -6.21 6.58 29.79
CA HIS A 338 -7.36 6.36 30.68
C HIS A 338 -8.61 6.03 29.85
N SER A 339 -9.40 5.04 30.27
CA SER A 339 -10.65 4.67 29.59
C SER A 339 -11.69 5.79 29.72
N ARG A 340 -12.35 6.19 28.62
CA ARG A 340 -13.45 7.17 28.60
C ARG A 340 -14.64 6.74 29.47
N THR A 341 -15.09 5.50 29.34
CA THR A 341 -16.32 4.98 30.00
C THR A 341 -16.27 4.95 31.52
N GLN A 342 -15.07 5.00 32.10
CA GLN A 342 -14.89 4.93 33.56
C GLN A 342 -14.78 6.32 34.21
N GLN A 343 -14.87 7.40 33.43
CA GLN A 343 -14.66 8.76 33.96
C GLN A 343 -15.97 9.48 34.21
N GLN A 344 -16.09 10.01 35.43
CA GLN A 344 -17.11 10.99 35.78
C GLN A 344 -16.51 12.40 35.66
N PRO A 345 -17.28 13.40 35.21
CA PRO A 345 -16.85 14.80 35.23
C PRO A 345 -16.35 15.23 36.61
N SER A 346 -15.35 16.10 36.65
CA SER A 346 -14.75 16.69 37.86
C SER A 346 -14.15 15.72 38.90
N LYS A 347 -14.15 14.41 38.64
CA LYS A 347 -13.57 13.42 39.56
C LYS A 347 -12.04 13.43 39.49
N LEU A 348 -11.41 13.67 40.64
CA LEU A 348 -9.97 13.51 40.78
C LEU A 348 -9.59 12.03 40.89
N ILE A 349 -8.72 11.57 40.00
CA ILE A 349 -8.17 10.22 40.02
C ILE A 349 -6.66 10.25 40.18
N LYS A 350 -6.08 9.22 40.80
CA LYS A 350 -4.62 9.06 40.86
C LYS A 350 -4.14 8.39 39.56
N CYS A 351 -3.30 9.07 38.79
CA CYS A 351 -2.78 8.50 37.55
C CYS A 351 -1.72 7.42 37.86
N PRO A 352 -1.82 6.19 37.33
CA PRO A 352 -0.83 5.15 37.60
C PRO A 352 0.52 5.41 36.91
N GLY A 353 0.57 6.33 35.92
CA GLY A 353 1.81 6.71 35.25
C GLY A 353 2.62 7.75 36.06
N CYS A 354 2.06 8.94 36.25
CA CYS A 354 2.76 10.03 36.93
C CYS A 354 2.51 10.12 38.44
N GLN A 355 1.63 9.26 38.99
CA GLN A 355 1.22 9.24 40.41
C GLN A 355 0.52 10.51 40.93
N LYS A 356 0.33 11.54 40.09
CA LYS A 356 -0.38 12.78 40.44
C LYS A 356 -1.90 12.56 40.46
N LYS A 357 -2.59 13.37 41.28
CA LYS A 357 -4.04 13.54 41.19
C LYS A 357 -4.34 14.36 39.95
N ILE A 358 -5.15 13.83 39.04
CA ILE A 358 -5.51 14.46 37.76
C ILE A 358 -7.03 14.53 37.62
N CYS A 359 -7.50 15.52 36.86
CA CYS A 359 -8.88 15.61 36.38
C CYS A 359 -8.88 15.37 34.86
N LEU A 360 -9.86 14.63 34.34
CA LEU A 360 -10.00 14.36 32.90
C LEU A 360 -11.14 15.15 32.24
N GLU A 361 -11.79 16.04 32.97
CA GLU A 361 -12.91 16.85 32.49
C GLU A 361 -12.55 17.67 31.25
N ASP A 362 -11.43 18.42 31.29
CA ASP A 362 -10.97 19.19 30.14
C ASP A 362 -10.71 18.29 28.92
N ARG A 363 -10.17 17.10 29.13
CA ARG A 363 -9.89 16.13 28.06
C ARG A 363 -11.19 15.59 27.44
N LEU A 364 -12.21 15.36 28.27
CA LEU A 364 -13.55 14.97 27.82
C LEU A 364 -14.24 16.10 27.05
N ALA A 365 -14.16 17.33 27.56
CA ALA A 365 -14.73 18.51 26.90
C ALA A 365 -14.09 18.73 25.52
N TYR A 366 -12.76 18.67 25.43
CA TYR A 366 -12.03 18.76 24.15
C TYR A 366 -12.39 17.62 23.19
N LEU A 367 -12.59 16.40 23.69
CA LEU A 367 -13.02 15.28 22.84
C LEU A 367 -14.41 15.53 22.26
N ARG A 368 -15.36 16.04 23.05
CA ARG A 368 -16.71 16.41 22.56
C ARG A 368 -16.64 17.53 21.51
N GLU A 369 -15.80 18.55 21.74
CA GLU A 369 -15.58 19.60 20.74
C GLU A 369 -15.01 19.01 19.43
N CYS A 370 -14.12 18.01 19.51
CA CYS A 370 -13.64 17.32 18.32
C CYS A 370 -14.77 16.59 17.59
N GLU A 371 -15.67 15.91 18.32
CA GLU A 371 -16.85 15.23 17.75
C GLU A 371 -17.78 16.22 17.02
N GLU A 372 -18.03 17.40 17.60
CA GLU A 372 -18.81 18.48 16.96
C GLU A 372 -18.12 19.02 15.70
N LEU A 373 -16.80 19.24 15.76
CA LEU A 373 -16.02 19.68 14.61
C LEU A 373 -15.99 18.63 13.49
N TYR A 374 -15.99 17.33 13.82
CA TYR A 374 -16.14 16.28 12.82
C TYR A 374 -17.49 16.40 12.10
N GLY A 375 -18.58 16.61 12.83
CA GLY A 375 -19.90 16.86 12.24
C GLY A 375 -19.90 18.05 11.28
N ARG A 376 -19.31 19.18 11.69
CA ARG A 376 -19.17 20.38 10.83
C ARG A 376 -18.31 20.17 9.60
N GLY A 377 -17.20 19.44 9.75
CA GLY A 377 -16.29 19.11 8.65
C GLY A 377 -16.95 18.18 7.63
N LEU A 378 -17.68 17.16 8.11
CA LEU A 378 -18.48 16.28 7.27
C LEU A 378 -19.62 17.03 6.57
N GLY A 379 -20.30 17.95 7.26
CA GLY A 379 -21.30 18.83 6.64
C GLY A 379 -20.68 19.69 5.52
N SER A 380 -19.50 20.26 5.74
CA SER A 380 -18.81 21.03 4.70
C SER A 380 -18.37 20.17 3.51
N MET A 381 -18.02 18.89 3.74
CA MET A 381 -17.74 17.94 2.67
C MET A 381 -18.99 17.60 1.86
N GLU A 382 -20.13 17.44 2.53
CA GLU A 382 -21.44 17.21 1.91
C GLU A 382 -21.92 18.43 1.13
N ASP A 383 -21.64 19.65 1.59
CA ASP A 383 -21.89 20.90 0.86
C ASP A 383 -20.86 21.16 -0.25
N GLU A 384 -19.98 20.20 -0.56
CA GLU A 384 -18.90 20.30 -1.55
C GLU A 384 -17.88 21.44 -1.32
N ARG A 385 -17.88 22.04 -0.12
CA ARG A 385 -16.90 23.04 0.36
C ARG A 385 -15.62 22.36 0.84
N VAL A 386 -14.87 21.79 -0.11
CA VAL A 386 -13.69 20.94 0.14
C VAL A 386 -12.62 21.62 1.01
N GLY A 387 -12.34 22.91 0.76
CA GLY A 387 -11.35 23.67 1.54
C GLY A 387 -11.72 23.77 3.03
N ASP A 388 -12.98 24.11 3.32
CA ASP A 388 -13.50 24.22 4.68
C ASP A 388 -13.52 22.86 5.39
N ALA A 389 -13.90 21.81 4.66
CA ALA A 389 -13.88 20.44 5.16
C ALA A 389 -12.46 20.02 5.55
N ILE A 390 -11.46 20.24 4.68
CA ILE A 390 -10.05 19.94 4.97
C ILE A 390 -9.57 20.71 6.20
N GLY A 391 -9.82 22.02 6.25
CA GLY A 391 -9.39 22.87 7.36
C GLY A 391 -9.97 22.39 8.69
N THR A 392 -11.30 22.21 8.73
CA THR A 392 -12.03 21.80 9.93
C THR A 392 -11.62 20.41 10.41
N LEU A 393 -11.60 19.41 9.52
CA LEU A 393 -11.27 18.02 9.87
C LEU A 393 -9.82 17.90 10.33
N ARG A 394 -8.87 18.54 9.64
CA ARG A 394 -7.45 18.52 10.04
C ARG A 394 -7.26 19.08 11.44
N ASP A 395 -7.87 20.22 11.74
CA ASP A 395 -7.70 20.89 13.01
C ASP A 395 -8.35 20.08 14.15
N ALA A 396 -9.52 19.48 13.91
CA ALA A 396 -10.17 18.57 14.85
C ALA A 396 -9.34 17.29 15.11
N LEU A 397 -8.78 16.67 14.06
CA LEU A 397 -7.92 15.49 14.20
C LEU A 397 -6.64 15.81 14.96
N LYS A 398 -6.03 16.97 14.71
CA LYS A 398 -4.87 17.46 15.46
C LYS A 398 -5.20 17.58 16.95
N ARG A 399 -6.33 18.19 17.31
CA ARG A 399 -6.79 18.32 18.70
C ARG A 399 -7.06 16.96 19.34
N PHE A 400 -7.77 16.07 18.64
CA PHE A 400 -8.05 14.72 19.12
C PHE A 400 -6.78 13.98 19.53
N HIS A 401 -5.74 13.98 18.69
CA HIS A 401 -4.51 13.25 18.99
C HIS A 401 -3.70 13.86 20.15
N GLN A 402 -3.95 15.12 20.53
CA GLN A 402 -3.36 15.75 21.71
C GLN A 402 -4.04 15.29 23.02
N VAL A 403 -5.33 14.97 22.99
CA VAL A 403 -6.11 14.68 24.20
C VAL A 403 -6.55 13.23 24.33
N ALA A 404 -6.59 12.49 23.23
CA ALA A 404 -7.13 11.14 23.15
C ALA A 404 -6.33 10.25 22.19
N CYS A 405 -6.70 8.98 22.16
CA CYS A 405 -6.13 7.93 21.33
C CYS A 405 -7.25 7.03 20.80
N PRO A 406 -7.15 6.55 19.54
CA PRO A 406 -8.07 5.57 19.00
C PRO A 406 -7.96 4.22 19.73
N PRO A 407 -8.90 3.27 19.50
CA PRO A 407 -9.97 3.32 18.50
C PRO A 407 -11.10 4.30 18.87
N HIS A 408 -11.57 5.07 17.89
CA HIS A 408 -12.68 6.03 18.05
C HIS A 408 -13.41 6.19 16.72
N ARG A 409 -14.71 5.84 16.67
CA ARG A 409 -15.45 5.72 15.40
C ARG A 409 -15.44 7.01 14.59
N ASP A 410 -15.80 8.13 15.21
CA ASP A 410 -15.95 9.39 14.47
C ASP A 410 -14.60 9.99 14.04
N THR A 411 -13.54 9.73 14.80
CA THR A 411 -12.18 10.09 14.37
C THR A 411 -11.79 9.33 13.11
N HIS A 412 -12.08 8.04 13.04
CA HIS A 412 -11.80 7.26 11.83
C HIS A 412 -12.66 7.72 10.64
N LEU A 413 -13.92 8.09 10.87
CA LEU A 413 -14.76 8.67 9.83
C LEU A 413 -14.19 10.00 9.32
N ALA A 414 -13.72 10.87 10.23
CA ALA A 414 -13.07 12.14 9.91
C ALA A 414 -11.75 11.93 9.14
N GLU A 415 -10.93 10.93 9.49
CA GLU A 415 -9.71 10.59 8.74
C GLU A 415 -10.02 10.10 7.32
N ILE A 416 -11.08 9.30 7.15
CA ILE A 416 -11.55 8.83 5.83
C ILE A 416 -12.04 10.01 5.00
N ALA A 417 -12.88 10.87 5.58
CA ALA A 417 -13.40 12.07 4.93
C ALA A 417 -12.26 13.02 4.50
N LEU A 418 -11.33 13.30 5.41
CA LEU A 418 -10.15 14.12 5.11
C LEU A 418 -9.32 13.52 3.97
N SER A 419 -9.14 12.20 3.97
CA SER A 419 -8.42 11.49 2.91
C SER A 419 -9.10 11.66 1.56
N SER A 420 -10.43 11.55 1.49
CA SER A 420 -11.20 11.76 0.27
C SER A 420 -11.12 13.21 -0.21
N CYS A 421 -11.25 14.20 0.69
CA CYS A 421 -11.09 15.61 0.34
C CYS A 421 -9.68 15.94 -0.15
N MET A 422 -8.63 15.33 0.42
CA MET A 422 -7.27 15.50 -0.10
C MET A 422 -7.10 14.86 -1.49
N ALA A 423 -7.66 13.68 -1.71
CA ALA A 423 -7.59 12.97 -2.98
C ALA A 423 -8.37 13.65 -4.12
N ASP A 424 -9.35 14.49 -3.80
CA ASP A 424 -10.07 15.33 -4.78
C ASP A 424 -9.16 16.38 -5.46
N SER A 425 -8.01 16.72 -4.86
CA SER A 425 -6.95 17.51 -5.52
C SER A 425 -5.99 16.67 -6.38
N GLY A 426 -6.24 15.37 -6.49
CA GLY A 426 -5.42 14.42 -7.25
C GLY A 426 -5.96 14.14 -8.65
N ASN A 427 -5.61 12.97 -9.18
CA ASN A 427 -6.14 12.46 -10.43
C ASN A 427 -7.64 12.18 -10.25
N THR A 428 -8.46 12.98 -10.92
CA THR A 428 -9.92 12.83 -10.91
C THR A 428 -10.45 12.82 -12.33
N TRP A 429 -11.51 12.04 -12.56
CA TRP A 429 -12.26 12.06 -13.81
C TRP A 429 -13.74 12.33 -13.50
N ARG A 430 -14.36 13.21 -14.29
CA ARG A 430 -15.81 13.49 -14.25
C ARG A 430 -16.44 13.04 -15.56
N PRO A 431 -17.62 12.41 -15.53
CA PRO A 431 -18.43 12.26 -16.74
C PRO A 431 -18.65 13.65 -17.35
N ALA A 432 -18.49 13.75 -18.67
CA ALA A 432 -18.94 14.95 -19.37
C ALA A 432 -20.45 15.11 -19.10
N THR A 433 -20.86 16.30 -18.68
CA THR A 433 -22.29 16.61 -18.60
C THR A 433 -22.80 16.56 -20.03
N VAL A 434 -23.65 15.58 -20.35
CA VAL A 434 -24.39 15.59 -21.63
C VAL A 434 -25.28 16.84 -21.55
N LEU A 435 -24.90 17.88 -22.29
CA LEU A 435 -25.66 19.12 -22.43
C LEU A 435 -26.87 18.91 -23.34
#